data_AF-A0A7K5TM41-F1
#
_entry.id   AF-A0A7K5TM41-F1
#
_cell.length_a   1.000
_cell.length_b   1.000
_cell.length_c   1.000
_cell.angle_alpha   90.00
_cell.angle_beta   90.00
_cell.angle_gamma   90.00
#
_symmetry.space_group_name_H-M   'P 1'
#
loop_
_entity.id
_entity.type
_entity.pdbx_description
1 polymer ?
#
loop_
_entity_poly.entity_id
_entity_poly.type
_entity_poly.pdbx_seq_one_letter_code
_entity_poly.pdbx_strand_id
1 'polypeptide(L)'
;PKAPRHKRLSHLFHRASATSATSATSAGHQGARWASEKKLAELHDPSGDLLGSGGAASPPCILKIFGGAISRGANYKSVLATPRSSARQLVREALERYGLDPDDF
;
A
#
# COMPACT_ATOMS: atom_id res chain seq x y z
N PRO A 1 -23.37 30.17 -27.44
CA PRO A 1 -22.83 30.07 -26.05
C PRO A 1 -22.74 28.60 -25.59
N LYS A 2 -21.52 28.03 -25.51
CA LYS A 2 -21.29 26.65 -25.06
C LYS A 2 -21.20 26.61 -23.53
N ALA A 3 -22.02 25.77 -22.90
CA ALA A 3 -22.08 25.63 -21.45
C ALA A 3 -20.77 25.05 -20.85
N PRO A 4 -20.35 25.50 -19.66
CA PRO A 4 -19.09 25.09 -19.02
C PRO A 4 -19.16 23.66 -18.45
N ARG A 5 -18.15 22.82 -18.76
CA ARG A 5 -18.08 21.38 -18.40
C ARG A 5 -17.41 21.08 -17.03
N HIS A 6 -17.38 22.01 -16.09
CA HIS A 6 -16.58 21.85 -14.85
C HIS A 6 -17.40 21.41 -13.64
N LYS A 7 -18.18 20.31 -13.67
CA LYS A 7 -18.80 19.76 -12.44
C LYS A 7 -19.13 18.27 -12.56
N ARG A 8 -18.18 17.35 -12.35
CA ARG A 8 -18.50 15.90 -12.23
C ARG A 8 -17.70 15.07 -11.22
N LEU A 9 -16.75 15.63 -10.45
CA LEU A 9 -15.97 14.82 -9.49
C LEU A 9 -16.59 14.76 -8.07
N SER A 10 -17.56 15.62 -7.76
CA SER A 10 -18.13 15.74 -6.40
C SER A 10 -19.09 14.62 -6.01
N HIS A 11 -19.67 13.89 -6.98
CA HIS A 11 -20.66 12.83 -6.68
C HIS A 11 -20.04 11.45 -6.40
N LEU A 12 -18.72 11.28 -6.55
CA LEU A 12 -18.10 9.96 -6.44
C LEU A 12 -18.05 9.44 -4.99
N PHE A 13 -18.23 10.30 -4.00
CA PHE A 13 -18.03 9.96 -2.59
C PHE A 13 -19.30 10.03 -1.73
N HIS A 14 -20.49 10.12 -2.32
CA HIS A 14 -21.74 9.99 -1.57
C HIS A 14 -22.03 8.50 -1.34
N ARG A 15 -21.40 7.96 -0.30
CA ARG A 15 -21.70 6.68 0.36
C ARG A 15 -23.19 6.65 0.69
N ALA A 16 -23.96 5.82 -0.01
CA ALA A 16 -25.36 5.56 0.30
C ALA A 16 -25.46 4.96 1.71
N SER A 17 -26.02 5.74 2.64
CA SER A 17 -26.62 5.22 3.87
C SER A 17 -28.07 4.86 3.56
N ALA A 18 -28.46 3.67 3.98
CA ALA A 18 -29.64 2.92 3.59
C ALA A 18 -30.99 3.65 3.70
N THR A 19 -31.90 3.34 2.77
CA THR A 19 -33.30 3.04 3.10
C THR A 19 -33.82 1.94 2.17
N SER A 20 -34.40 0.93 2.79
CA SER A 20 -34.92 -0.32 2.22
C SER A 20 -36.07 -0.10 1.24
N ALA A 21 -36.05 -0.78 0.09
CA ALA A 21 -37.22 -1.41 -0.54
C ALA A 21 -36.79 -2.23 -1.77
N THR A 22 -36.88 -3.55 -1.62
CA THR A 22 -37.30 -4.55 -2.62
C THR A 22 -36.69 -4.57 -4.04
N SER A 23 -36.09 -5.74 -4.29
CA SER A 23 -36.11 -6.53 -5.52
C SER A 23 -35.13 -6.21 -6.65
N ALA A 24 -34.40 -7.28 -6.98
CA ALA A 24 -33.82 -7.66 -8.26
C ALA A 24 -32.48 -7.03 -8.69
N THR A 25 -31.53 -7.94 -8.89
CA THR A 25 -30.27 -7.83 -9.64
C THR A 25 -29.22 -6.88 -9.09
N SER A 26 -28.48 -7.32 -8.07
CA SER A 26 -27.21 -6.70 -7.67
C SER A 26 -26.09 -7.05 -8.66
N ALA A 27 -26.02 -6.26 -9.73
CA ALA A 27 -24.74 -5.88 -10.30
C ALA A 27 -23.87 -5.27 -9.19
N GLY A 28 -22.73 -5.89 -8.90
CA GLY A 28 -21.95 -5.63 -7.68
C GLY A 28 -20.47 -5.41 -7.95
N HIS A 29 -20.11 -4.16 -8.25
CA HIS A 29 -18.93 -3.47 -7.69
C HIS A 29 -17.69 -4.33 -7.37
N GLN A 30 -16.82 -4.52 -8.36
CA GLN A 30 -15.43 -4.94 -8.14
C GLN A 30 -14.51 -3.72 -8.19
N GLY A 31 -14.77 -2.74 -7.33
CA GLY A 31 -13.78 -1.75 -6.92
C GLY A 31 -12.95 -2.33 -5.78
N ALA A 32 -11.63 -2.21 -5.88
CA ALA A 32 -10.61 -2.79 -5.00
C ALA A 32 -11.03 -2.84 -3.52
N ARG A 33 -11.42 -4.06 -3.09
CA ARG A 33 -11.64 -4.42 -1.70
C ARG A 33 -10.26 -4.64 -1.08
N TRP A 34 -9.87 -3.77 -0.14
CA TRP A 34 -8.77 -4.04 0.77
C TRP A 34 -8.94 -5.46 1.33
N ALA A 35 -7.88 -6.28 1.25
CA ALA A 35 -7.94 -7.67 1.67
C ALA A 35 -8.36 -7.73 3.15
N SER A 36 -9.37 -8.56 3.43
CA SER A 36 -10.06 -8.66 4.71
C SER A 36 -9.14 -9.20 5.82
N GLU A 37 -9.20 -8.58 7.01
CA GLU A 37 -8.51 -8.99 8.26
C GLU A 37 -8.67 -10.47 8.62
N LYS A 38 -9.68 -11.18 8.09
CA LYS A 38 -9.83 -12.62 8.28
C LYS A 38 -8.67 -13.47 7.75
N LYS A 39 -7.73 -12.87 7.00
CA LYS A 39 -6.47 -13.52 6.59
C LYS A 39 -5.36 -13.46 7.67
N LEU A 40 -5.54 -12.70 8.76
CA LEU A 40 -4.62 -12.71 9.91
C LEU A 40 -4.78 -13.97 10.78
N ALA A 41 -5.98 -14.58 10.82
CA ALA A 41 -6.21 -15.78 11.62
C ALA A 41 -5.54 -17.06 11.06
N GLU A 42 -5.06 -17.02 9.82
CA GLU A 42 -4.22 -18.07 9.22
C GLU A 42 -2.71 -17.78 9.34
N LEU A 43 -2.30 -16.80 10.15
CA LEU A 43 -0.90 -16.68 10.56
C LEU A 43 -0.59 -17.76 11.59
N HIS A 44 -0.12 -18.88 11.05
CA HIS A 44 0.54 -19.98 11.75
C HIS A 44 1.59 -19.47 12.75
N ASP A 45 1.60 -20.08 13.93
CA ASP A 45 2.60 -19.89 14.98
C ASP A 45 4.02 -20.10 14.42
N PRO A 46 4.96 -19.13 14.51
CA PRO A 46 6.33 -19.36 14.10
C PRO A 46 7.03 -20.13 15.22
N SER A 47 6.70 -21.41 15.35
CA SER A 47 7.60 -22.38 15.98
C SER A 47 8.94 -22.28 15.26
N GLY A 48 9.94 -21.85 16.01
CA GLY A 48 11.23 -21.43 15.49
C GLY A 48 11.91 -22.54 14.72
N ASP A 49 12.25 -22.24 13.46
CA ASP A 49 13.40 -22.85 12.83
C ASP A 49 14.19 -21.78 12.09
N LEU A 50 15.32 -21.44 12.69
CA LEU A 50 16.31 -20.55 12.14
C LEU A 50 17.06 -21.33 11.03
N LEU A 51 17.07 -20.74 9.83
CA LEU A 51 18.12 -20.94 8.83
C LEU A 51 18.14 -22.31 8.12
N GLY A 52 17.23 -22.45 7.15
CA GLY A 52 17.32 -23.45 6.06
C GLY A 52 16.89 -22.80 4.74
N SER A 53 17.81 -22.74 3.79
CA SER A 53 17.66 -22.17 2.44
C SER A 53 16.32 -22.55 1.77
N GLY A 54 15.43 -21.56 1.58
CA GLY A 54 14.21 -21.72 0.78
C GLY A 54 12.89 -21.44 1.50
N GLY A 55 12.91 -20.80 2.67
CA GLY A 55 11.72 -20.41 3.42
C GLY A 55 10.71 -19.64 2.56
N ALA A 56 9.44 -20.03 2.66
CA ALA A 56 8.31 -19.54 1.86
C ALA A 56 8.45 -18.05 1.49
N ALA A 57 8.50 -17.76 0.19
CA ALA A 57 8.62 -16.39 -0.31
C ALA A 57 7.42 -15.59 0.19
N SER A 58 7.61 -14.82 1.27
CA SER A 58 6.59 -13.87 1.69
C SER A 58 6.34 -12.89 0.54
N PRO A 59 5.08 -12.48 0.33
CA PRO A 59 4.76 -11.59 -0.78
C PRO A 59 5.52 -10.27 -0.60
N PRO A 60 5.91 -9.61 -1.71
CA PRO A 60 6.47 -8.26 -1.64
C PRO A 60 5.55 -7.29 -0.88
N CYS A 61 6.13 -6.33 -0.17
CA CYS A 61 5.41 -5.32 0.59
C CYS A 61 5.93 -3.90 0.30
N ILE A 62 5.20 -2.88 0.75
CA ILE A 62 5.59 -1.48 0.60
C ILE A 62 5.99 -0.90 1.96
N LEU A 63 7.21 -0.39 2.05
CA LEU A 63 7.73 0.31 3.22
C LEU A 63 7.48 1.81 3.10
N LYS A 64 7.03 2.43 4.19
CA LYS A 64 6.90 3.88 4.32
C LYS A 64 8.17 4.42 5.01
N ILE A 65 9.04 5.05 4.24
CA ILE A 65 10.29 5.63 4.78
C ILE A 65 10.08 7.12 5.02
N PHE A 66 10.43 7.59 6.21
CA PHE A 66 10.29 8.98 6.61
C PHE A 66 11.61 9.73 6.41
N GLY A 67 11.55 10.90 5.75
CA GLY A 67 12.71 11.73 5.46
C GLY A 67 12.99 12.80 6.51
N GLY A 68 12.45 12.67 7.72
CA GLY A 68 12.53 13.73 8.74
C GLY A 68 13.97 14.10 9.13
N ALA A 69 14.92 13.17 8.98
CA ALA A 69 16.34 13.40 9.19
C ALA A 69 17.06 14.05 7.99
N ILE A 70 16.46 13.99 6.78
CA ILE A 70 17.02 14.55 5.55
C ILE A 70 16.68 16.04 5.46
N SER A 71 15.40 16.38 5.62
CA SER A 71 14.96 17.78 5.64
C SER A 71 13.65 17.94 6.41
N ARG A 72 13.49 19.10 7.05
CA ARG A 72 12.27 19.44 7.79
C ARG A 72 11.09 19.47 6.83
N GLY A 73 10.03 18.72 7.16
CA GLY A 73 8.84 18.62 6.32
C GLY A 73 8.98 17.69 5.12
N ALA A 74 10.05 16.89 5.03
CA ALA A 74 10.17 15.86 4.01
C ALA A 74 8.98 14.88 4.07
N ASN A 75 8.33 14.70 2.93
CA ASN A 75 7.28 13.71 2.78
C ASN A 75 7.86 12.29 2.87
N TYR A 76 7.03 11.32 3.26
CA TYR A 76 7.44 9.93 3.19
C TYR A 76 7.63 9.48 1.74
N LYS A 77 8.48 8.47 1.53
CA LYS A 77 8.63 7.77 0.24
C LYS A 77 8.35 6.29 0.41
N SER A 78 7.66 5.72 -0.57
CA SER A 78 7.38 4.28 -0.62
C SER A 78 8.56 3.54 -1.23
N VAL A 79 9.03 2.46 -0.59
CA VAL A 79 10.02 1.52 -1.13
C VAL A 79 9.41 0.14 -1.23
N LEU A 80 9.67 -0.59 -2.33
CA LEU A 80 9.23 -1.97 -2.47
C LEU A 80 10.22 -2.89 -1.74
N ALA A 81 9.75 -3.66 -0.77
CA ALA A 81 10.54 -4.64 -0.06
C ALA A 81 10.14 -6.06 -0.46
N THR A 82 11.13 -6.91 -0.68
CA THR A 82 10.95 -8.34 -0.92
C THR A 82 11.66 -9.12 0.20
N PRO A 83 11.38 -10.41 0.38
CA PRO A 83 12.04 -11.22 1.40
C PRO A 83 13.56 -11.34 1.20
N ARG A 84 14.03 -11.05 -0.03
CA ARG A 84 15.44 -11.08 -0.42
C ARG A 84 16.09 -9.70 -0.40
N SER A 85 15.35 -8.64 -0.09
CA SER A 85 15.88 -7.28 -0.02
C SER A 85 16.72 -7.13 1.24
N SER A 86 17.98 -6.75 1.08
CA SER A 86 18.85 -6.38 2.20
C SER A 86 18.57 -4.95 2.66
N ALA A 87 18.93 -4.63 3.91
CA ALA A 87 18.81 -3.27 4.44
C ALA A 87 19.56 -2.24 3.57
N ARG A 88 20.77 -2.58 3.10
CA ARG A 88 21.56 -1.70 2.22
C ARG A 88 20.82 -1.37 0.91
N GLN A 89 20.19 -2.37 0.29
CA GLN A 89 19.42 -2.15 -0.94
C GLN A 89 18.20 -1.24 -0.68
N LEU A 90 17.51 -1.44 0.45
CA LEU A 90 16.36 -0.61 0.81
C LEU A 90 16.75 0.84 1.11
N VAL A 91 17.89 1.06 1.79
CA VAL A 91 18.41 2.40 2.07
C VAL A 91 18.81 3.10 0.77
N ARG A 92 19.53 2.40 -0.12
CA ARG A 92 19.89 2.92 -1.44
C ARG A 92 18.66 3.40 -2.22
N GLU A 93 17.63 2.56 -2.31
CA GLU A 93 16.39 2.90 -3.00
C GLU A 93 15.64 4.07 -2.32
N ALA A 94 15.76 4.21 -1.01
CA ALA A 94 15.21 5.35 -0.28
C ALA A 94 15.93 6.65 -0.63
N LEU A 95 17.27 6.65 -0.57
CA LEU A 95 18.10 7.82 -0.87
C LEU A 95 17.87 8.31 -2.30
N GLU A 96 17.81 7.40 -3.26
CA GLU A 96 17.49 7.73 -4.67
C GLU A 96 16.11 8.40 -4.80
N ARG A 97 15.08 7.92 -4.08
CA ARG A 97 13.75 8.55 -4.07
C ARG A 97 13.68 9.89 -3.35
N TYR A 98 14.65 10.17 -2.48
CA TYR A 98 14.84 11.48 -1.86
C TYR A 98 15.75 12.41 -2.67
N GLY A 99 16.37 11.93 -3.76
CA GLY A 99 17.27 12.71 -4.60
C GLY A 99 18.67 12.89 -4.00
N LEU A 100 19.10 11.95 -3.16
CA LEU A 100 20.41 11.91 -2.53
C LEU A 100 21.33 10.89 -3.22
N ASP A 101 22.61 10.90 -2.86
CA ASP A 101 23.57 9.91 -3.35
C ASP A 101 23.22 8.52 -2.79
N PRO A 102 23.01 7.50 -3.64
CA PRO A 102 22.67 6.13 -3.26
C PRO A 102 23.74 5.39 -2.45
N ASP A 103 24.96 5.91 -2.30
CA ASP A 103 26.04 5.26 -1.53
C ASP A 103 26.49 6.09 -0.29
N ASP A 104 25.73 7.12 0.09
CA ASP A 104 25.99 7.98 1.26
C ASP A 104 25.32 7.45 2.55
N PHE A 105 25.72 6.25 3.01
CA PHE A 105 25.27 5.64 4.28
C PHE A 105 26.13 4.48 4.83
#